data_AF-A0A7S2LT96-F1
#
_entry.id   AF-A0A7S2LT96-F1
#
_cell.length_a   1.000
_cell.length_b   1.000
_cell.length_c   1.000
_cell.angle_alpha   90.00
_cell.angle_beta   90.00
_cell.angle_gamma   90.00
#
_symmetry.space_group_name_H-M   'P 1'
#
loop_
_entity.id
_entity.type
_entity.pdbx_description
1 polymer ?
#
loop_
_entity_poly.entity_id
_entity_poly.type
_entity_poly.pdbx_seq_one_letter_code
_entity_poly.pdbx_strand_id
1 'polypeptide(L)'
;RILTKLIHVHTTPKSCVLKMMMNVLVRAASRSASQQRFAMLAKRAMSSDLPYHIVVGMPALSPTMETGTLSSWKVTEGGEFAAGDSLAEIETDKASIDFEAQDDGYVAKLLVEPGAEIAVGTPIMVTVEEEDYVAAFADFKAPESDVAAAPAAPEPVA
;
A
#
# COMPACT_ATOMS: atom_id res chain seq x y z
N ARG A 1 -9.21 -40.60 56.90
CA ARG A 1 -10.37 -39.90 57.51
C ARG A 1 -10.03 -38.43 57.54
N ILE A 2 -10.83 -37.60 56.86
CA ILE A 2 -11.21 -36.24 57.31
C ILE A 2 -10.01 -35.26 57.34
N LEU A 3 -9.93 -34.16 56.60
CA LEU A 3 -10.85 -33.44 55.74
C LEU A 3 -10.08 -32.17 55.32
N THR A 4 -10.30 -31.67 54.10
CA THR A 4 -10.51 -30.23 53.78
C THR A 4 -9.35 -29.23 53.96
N LYS A 5 -8.82 -28.66 52.86
CA LYS A 5 -9.35 -27.51 52.06
C LYS A 5 -8.76 -26.19 52.59
N LEU A 6 -8.56 -25.10 51.85
CA LEU A 6 -8.85 -24.66 50.48
C LEU A 6 -8.05 -23.34 50.38
N ILE A 7 -7.07 -23.19 49.51
CA ILE A 7 -7.19 -22.52 48.21
C ILE A 7 -8.12 -21.29 48.27
N HIS A 8 -7.49 -20.11 48.26
CA HIS A 8 -8.12 -18.82 48.01
C HIS A 8 -8.64 -18.79 46.56
N VAL A 9 -9.95 -18.80 46.39
CA VAL A 9 -10.61 -18.41 45.13
C VAL A 9 -11.62 -17.33 45.47
N HIS A 10 -11.26 -16.11 45.08
CA HIS A 10 -12.13 -14.95 45.08
C HIS A 10 -13.21 -15.18 44.02
N THR A 11 -14.44 -15.37 44.47
CA THR A 11 -15.66 -15.26 43.66
C THR A 11 -16.62 -14.34 44.41
N THR A 12 -17.05 -13.29 43.73
CA THR A 12 -18.25 -12.53 44.08
C THR A 12 -19.16 -12.44 42.86
N PRO A 13 -20.49 -12.35 43.06
CA PRO A 13 -21.44 -13.06 42.21
C PRO A 13 -22.44 -12.16 41.46
N LYS A 14 -22.97 -12.72 40.36
CA LYS A 14 -24.38 -12.66 39.91
C LYS A 14 -24.99 -11.29 39.52
N SER A 15 -24.99 -11.07 38.21
CA SER A 15 -26.15 -10.82 37.34
C SER A 15 -27.55 -10.62 37.97
N CYS A 16 -28.30 -9.70 37.33
CA CYS A 16 -29.76 -9.60 37.20
C CYS A 16 -30.55 -8.80 38.25
N VAL A 17 -30.68 -7.48 38.01
CA VAL A 17 -31.96 -6.75 38.09
C VAL A 17 -31.91 -5.66 37.00
N LEU A 18 -32.28 -5.95 35.75
CA LEU A 18 -33.63 -5.73 35.21
C LEU A 18 -34.25 -4.36 35.55
N LYS A 19 -33.78 -3.32 34.84
CA LYS A 19 -34.59 -2.54 33.88
C LYS A 19 -35.97 -2.04 34.37
N MET A 20 -36.06 -0.76 34.76
CA MET A 20 -37.23 0.07 34.46
C MET A 20 -36.96 1.58 34.64
N MET A 21 -37.14 2.31 33.52
CA MET A 21 -37.80 3.62 33.40
C MET A 21 -37.05 4.95 33.58
N MET A 22 -37.23 5.78 32.52
CA MET A 22 -37.15 7.24 32.36
C MET A 22 -35.75 7.92 32.43
N ASN A 23 -35.12 8.30 31.31
CA ASN A 23 -35.45 9.35 30.32
C ASN A 23 -35.20 10.78 30.84
N VAL A 24 -33.92 11.20 30.84
CA VAL A 24 -33.51 12.62 30.84
C VAL A 24 -33.04 12.96 29.44
N LEU A 25 -33.98 13.55 28.72
CA LEU A 25 -33.82 14.23 27.46
C LEU A 25 -33.09 15.57 27.71
N VAL A 26 -32.28 15.98 26.72
CA VAL A 26 -31.84 17.36 26.40
C VAL A 26 -30.34 17.67 26.67
N ARG A 27 -29.67 18.01 25.55
CA ARG A 27 -28.40 18.76 25.37
C ARG A 27 -27.08 18.01 25.48
N ALA A 28 -26.69 17.37 24.37
CA ALA A 28 -25.33 17.48 23.80
C ALA A 28 -25.19 16.87 22.37
N ALA A 29 -26.28 16.47 21.71
CA ALA A 29 -26.28 16.07 20.30
C ALA A 29 -26.41 17.30 19.38
N SER A 30 -25.43 18.20 19.45
CA SER A 30 -25.17 19.21 18.42
C SER A 30 -23.67 19.47 18.35
N ARG A 31 -22.89 18.41 18.10
CA ARG A 31 -21.58 18.59 17.48
C ARG A 31 -21.86 18.89 16.02
N SER A 32 -21.90 20.18 15.78
CA SER A 32 -22.15 20.85 14.51
C SER A 32 -21.61 20.08 13.30
N ALA A 33 -22.47 19.88 12.31
CA ALA A 33 -22.11 19.47 10.95
C ALA A 33 -21.06 20.38 10.28
N SER A 34 -20.65 21.47 10.93
CA SER A 34 -19.54 22.33 10.51
C SER A 34 -18.14 21.75 10.79
N GLN A 35 -17.98 20.75 11.67
CA GLN A 35 -16.66 20.13 11.91
C GLN A 35 -16.32 19.01 10.89
N GLN A 36 -17.29 18.43 10.21
CA GLN A 36 -17.03 17.42 9.18
C GLN A 36 -16.63 17.99 7.82
N ARG A 37 -16.67 19.32 7.63
CA ARG A 37 -16.24 19.98 6.38
C ARG A 37 -14.78 20.38 6.34
N PHE A 38 -14.09 20.43 7.48
CA PHE A 38 -12.66 20.76 7.51
C PHE A 38 -11.74 19.58 7.18
N ALA A 39 -12.19 18.34 7.35
CA ALA A 39 -11.37 17.16 7.07
C ALA A 39 -11.32 16.75 5.58
N MET A 40 -12.22 17.27 4.73
CA MET A 40 -12.21 16.95 3.29
C MET A 40 -11.42 17.94 2.41
N LEU A 41 -11.03 19.11 2.92
CA LEU A 41 -10.20 20.05 2.14
C LEU A 41 -8.70 19.91 2.40
N ALA A 42 -8.28 19.33 3.53
CA ALA A 42 -6.86 19.11 3.81
C ALA A 42 -6.24 17.98 2.98
N LYS A 43 -7.07 17.07 2.43
CA LYS A 43 -6.59 15.91 1.66
C LYS A 43 -6.24 16.22 0.21
N ARG A 44 -6.41 17.48 -0.22
CA ARG A 44 -6.18 17.92 -1.61
C ARG A 44 -4.99 18.87 -1.77
N ALA A 45 -4.26 19.15 -0.70
CA ALA A 45 -3.19 20.16 -0.67
C ALA A 45 -1.78 19.59 -0.39
N MET A 46 -1.57 18.28 -0.51
CA MET A 46 -0.26 17.64 -0.30
C MET A 46 0.29 16.93 -1.54
N SER A 47 -0.14 17.33 -2.74
CA SER A 47 0.38 16.75 -3.99
C SER A 47 1.27 17.72 -4.78
N SER A 48 1.61 18.90 -4.23
CA SER A 48 2.21 19.98 -5.03
C SER A 48 3.64 20.36 -4.66
N ASP A 49 4.23 19.81 -3.59
CA ASP A 49 5.64 20.01 -3.23
C ASP A 49 6.30 18.67 -2.91
N LEU A 50 6.13 17.67 -3.79
CA LEU A 50 6.97 16.48 -3.71
C LEU A 50 8.38 16.87 -4.21
N PRO A 51 9.44 16.53 -3.46
CA PRO A 51 10.81 16.77 -3.89
C PRO A 51 11.10 16.03 -5.21
N TYR A 52 12.22 16.37 -5.85
CA TYR A 52 12.60 15.72 -7.11
C TYR A 52 12.67 14.20 -6.92
N HIS A 53 11.97 13.47 -7.78
CA HIS A 53 11.86 12.03 -7.72
C HIS A 53 11.75 11.48 -9.13
N ILE A 54 12.17 10.23 -9.28
CA ILE A 54 12.10 9.49 -10.53
C ILE A 54 11.04 8.41 -10.37
N VAL A 55 10.04 8.43 -11.24
CA VAL A 55 9.04 7.36 -11.32
C VAL A 55 9.59 6.31 -12.27
N VAL A 56 9.93 5.15 -11.72
CA VAL A 56 10.46 4.03 -12.50
C VAL A 56 9.29 3.19 -12.99
N GLY A 57 9.18 3.08 -14.31
CA GLY A 57 8.21 2.22 -14.98
C GLY A 57 8.75 0.82 -15.24
N MET A 58 7.85 -0.13 -15.51
CA MET A 58 8.20 -1.49 -15.94
C MET A 58 9.09 -1.42 -17.20
N PRO A 59 10.34 -1.93 -17.16
CA PRO A 59 11.26 -1.86 -18.28
C PRO A 59 10.85 -2.80 -19.42
N ALA A 60 11.09 -2.36 -20.65
CA ALA A 60 10.98 -3.21 -21.83
C ALA A 60 12.26 -4.05 -21.98
N LEU A 61 12.23 -5.32 -21.59
CA LEU A 61 13.38 -6.22 -21.72
C LEU A 61 13.49 -6.88 -23.11
N SER A 62 12.45 -6.74 -23.94
CA SER A 62 12.42 -7.24 -25.32
C SER A 62 11.62 -6.30 -26.22
N PRO A 63 11.98 -6.16 -27.51
CA PRO A 63 11.25 -5.31 -28.45
C PRO A 63 9.79 -5.74 -28.70
N THR A 64 9.40 -6.96 -28.31
CA THR A 64 8.03 -7.48 -28.47
C THR A 64 7.33 -7.72 -27.13
N MET A 65 7.83 -7.16 -26.03
CA MET A 65 7.25 -7.34 -24.70
C MET A 65 6.12 -6.33 -24.47
N GLU A 66 4.92 -6.83 -24.14
CA GLU A 66 3.76 -6.00 -23.79
C GLU A 66 3.49 -5.98 -22.28
N THR A 67 3.61 -7.15 -21.62
CA THR A 67 3.44 -7.32 -20.17
C THR A 67 4.60 -8.10 -19.54
N GLY A 68 4.81 -7.91 -18.25
CA GLY A 68 5.78 -8.63 -17.43
C GLY A 68 5.25 -8.85 -16.02
N THR A 69 5.61 -9.96 -15.40
CA THR A 69 5.22 -10.28 -14.02
C THR A 69 6.36 -9.96 -13.08
N LEU A 70 6.09 -9.20 -12.02
CA LEU A 70 7.11 -8.94 -11.00
C LEU A 70 7.20 -10.14 -10.06
N SER A 71 8.25 -10.96 -10.15
CA SER A 71 8.38 -12.18 -9.35
C SER A 71 8.69 -11.85 -7.88
N SER A 72 9.75 -11.06 -7.64
CA SER A 72 10.13 -10.66 -6.28
C SER A 72 10.91 -9.34 -6.26
N TRP A 73 10.73 -8.54 -5.21
CA TRP A 73 11.57 -7.38 -4.92
C TRP A 73 12.82 -7.84 -4.17
N LYS A 74 13.99 -7.38 -4.62
CA LYS A 74 15.29 -7.58 -3.93
C LYS A 74 15.67 -6.37 -3.05
N VAL A 75 14.90 -5.28 -3.14
CA VAL A 75 15.03 -4.06 -2.35
C VAL A 75 13.80 -3.82 -1.47
N THR A 76 13.96 -2.94 -0.48
CA THR A 76 12.89 -2.54 0.45
C THR A 76 12.65 -1.03 0.40
N GLU A 77 11.46 -0.58 0.78
CA GLU A 77 11.17 0.84 0.94
C GLU A 77 12.14 1.49 1.95
N GLY A 78 12.72 2.62 1.56
CA GLY A 78 13.77 3.34 2.29
C GLY A 78 15.17 2.74 2.17
N GLY A 79 15.36 1.66 1.40
CA GLY A 79 16.69 1.09 1.14
C GLY A 79 17.49 1.93 0.15
N GLU A 80 18.80 2.03 0.39
CA GLU A 80 19.77 2.52 -0.60
C GLU A 80 20.09 1.43 -1.64
N PHE A 81 20.43 1.84 -2.86
CA PHE A 81 20.93 0.98 -3.92
C PHE A 81 21.93 1.75 -4.80
N ALA A 82 22.85 1.03 -5.43
CA ALA A 82 23.82 1.58 -6.37
C ALA A 82 23.54 1.12 -7.80
N ALA A 83 24.08 1.84 -8.79
CA ALA A 83 24.01 1.40 -10.18
C ALA A 83 24.61 -0.01 -10.34
N GLY A 84 23.85 -0.90 -10.98
CA GLY A 84 24.20 -2.32 -11.15
C GLY A 84 23.63 -3.27 -10.08
N ASP A 85 23.02 -2.76 -9.00
CA ASP A 85 22.32 -3.62 -8.04
C ASP A 85 20.99 -4.14 -8.62
N SER A 86 20.66 -5.41 -8.38
CA SER A 86 19.37 -5.98 -8.78
C SER A 86 18.25 -5.49 -7.87
N LEU A 87 17.31 -4.73 -8.43
CA LEU A 87 16.15 -4.17 -7.73
C LEU A 87 15.00 -5.17 -7.61
N ALA A 88 14.72 -5.90 -8.69
CA ALA A 88 13.63 -6.86 -8.75
C ALA A 88 13.92 -7.99 -9.75
N GLU A 89 13.24 -9.11 -9.60
CA GLU A 89 13.22 -10.19 -10.58
C GLU A 89 11.93 -10.10 -11.40
N ILE A 90 12.05 -9.97 -12.72
CA ILE A 90 10.91 -9.88 -13.63
C ILE A 90 10.81 -11.18 -14.43
N GLU A 91 9.67 -11.84 -14.32
CA GLU A 91 9.33 -13.04 -15.09
C GLU A 91 8.51 -12.65 -16.33
N THR A 92 8.97 -13.13 -17.48
CA THR A 92 8.32 -12.96 -18.78
C THR A 92 8.11 -14.31 -19.45
N ASP A 93 7.28 -14.38 -20.50
CA ASP A 93 7.05 -15.62 -21.28
C ASP A 93 8.34 -16.30 -21.78
N LYS A 94 9.42 -15.52 -21.93
CA LYS A 94 10.67 -16.00 -22.53
C LYS A 94 11.81 -16.17 -21.54
N ALA A 95 11.82 -15.42 -20.45
CA ALA A 95 12.90 -15.44 -19.48
C ALA A 95 12.50 -14.76 -18.17
N SER A 96 13.11 -15.22 -17.08
CA SER A 96 13.22 -14.44 -15.84
C SER A 96 14.53 -13.67 -15.89
N ILE A 97 14.46 -12.34 -15.77
CA ILE A 97 15.61 -11.45 -15.86
C ILE A 97 15.57 -10.51 -14.66
N ASP A 98 16.74 -10.28 -14.07
CA ASP A 98 16.93 -9.31 -13.00
C ASP A 98 16.91 -7.88 -13.57
N PHE A 99 16.06 -7.05 -12.98
CA PHE A 99 16.06 -5.62 -13.24
C PHE A 99 17.12 -4.93 -12.38
N GLU A 100 18.14 -4.40 -13.04
CA GLU A 100 19.26 -3.71 -12.41
C GLU A 100 19.04 -2.19 -12.39
N ALA A 101 19.50 -1.55 -11.31
CA ALA A 101 19.50 -0.10 -11.19
C ALA A 101 20.42 0.54 -12.23
N GLN A 102 19.91 1.54 -12.96
CA GLN A 102 20.70 2.34 -13.90
C GLN A 102 21.48 3.46 -13.20
N ASP A 103 20.95 3.95 -12.09
CA ASP A 103 21.45 5.08 -11.31
C ASP A 103 21.49 4.69 -9.82
N ASP A 104 22.21 5.47 -9.01
CA ASP A 104 22.28 5.31 -7.56
C ASP A 104 21.13 6.08 -6.88
N GLY A 105 20.64 5.60 -5.74
CA GLY A 105 19.62 6.33 -4.98
C GLY A 105 18.96 5.52 -3.87
N TYR A 106 17.77 5.98 -3.46
CA TYR A 106 16.96 5.37 -2.42
C TYR A 106 15.57 5.01 -2.95
N VAL A 107 15.05 3.87 -2.49
CA VAL A 107 13.69 3.43 -2.82
C VAL A 107 12.72 4.24 -1.98
N ALA A 108 11.96 5.14 -2.60
CA ALA A 108 10.98 5.95 -1.88
C ALA A 108 9.70 5.16 -1.59
N LYS A 109 9.18 4.44 -2.60
CA LYS A 109 7.93 3.67 -2.48
C LYS A 109 7.85 2.55 -3.53
N LEU A 110 7.40 1.38 -3.10
CA LEU A 110 7.04 0.28 -4.01
C LEU A 110 5.53 0.36 -4.28
N LEU A 111 5.14 0.48 -5.54
CA LEU A 111 3.74 0.70 -5.93
C LEU A 111 3.01 -0.60 -6.27
N VAL A 112 3.76 -1.67 -6.52
CA VAL A 112 3.22 -2.95 -7.01
C VAL A 112 3.70 -4.10 -6.13
N GLU A 113 2.76 -4.99 -5.79
CA GLU A 113 3.06 -6.21 -5.05
C GLU A 113 3.69 -7.28 -5.96
N PRO A 114 4.57 -8.13 -5.41
CA PRO A 114 5.10 -9.27 -6.16
C PRO A 114 3.98 -10.25 -6.56
N GLY A 115 4.12 -10.84 -7.73
CA GLY A 115 3.16 -11.70 -8.40
C GLY A 115 2.17 -10.97 -9.31
N ALA A 116 2.20 -9.63 -9.37
CA ALA A 116 1.33 -8.87 -10.25
C ALA A 116 1.87 -8.81 -11.69
N GLU A 117 0.96 -8.96 -12.66
CA GLU A 117 1.23 -8.74 -14.08
C GLU A 117 1.06 -7.25 -14.41
N ILE A 118 2.07 -6.65 -15.05
CA ILE A 118 2.20 -5.21 -15.24
C ILE A 118 2.57 -4.95 -16.72
N ALA A 119 1.90 -3.99 -17.36
CA ALA A 119 2.24 -3.58 -18.72
C ALA A 119 3.53 -2.74 -18.74
N VAL A 120 4.31 -2.88 -19.81
CA VAL A 120 5.53 -2.09 -20.03
C VAL A 120 5.22 -0.59 -19.96
N GLY A 121 6.06 0.17 -19.24
CA GLY A 121 5.87 1.61 -19.01
C GLY A 121 4.92 1.97 -17.85
N THR A 122 4.25 1.00 -17.23
CA THR A 122 3.45 1.26 -16.01
C THR A 122 4.38 1.58 -14.84
N PRO A 123 4.11 2.62 -14.02
CA PRO A 123 4.93 2.95 -12.86
C PRO A 123 4.92 1.85 -11.80
N ILE A 124 6.10 1.32 -11.45
CA ILE A 124 6.28 0.21 -10.50
C ILE A 124 6.87 0.67 -9.15
N MET A 125 7.70 1.70 -9.16
CA MET A 125 8.28 2.27 -7.95
C MET A 125 8.66 3.73 -8.14
N VAL A 126 8.92 4.40 -7.03
CA VAL A 126 9.46 5.76 -7.00
C VAL A 126 10.82 5.72 -6.31
N THR A 127 11.80 6.40 -6.90
CA THR A 127 13.14 6.54 -6.35
C THR A 127 13.48 8.02 -6.15
N VAL A 128 14.37 8.28 -5.19
CA VAL A 128 14.86 9.62 -4.83
C VAL A 128 16.36 9.59 -4.66
N GLU A 129 17.02 10.73 -4.84
CA GLU A 129 18.48 10.85 -4.71
C GLU A 129 18.93 10.94 -3.24
N GLU A 130 18.11 11.52 -2.36
CA GLU A 130 18.41 11.72 -0.94
C GLU A 130 17.42 10.96 -0.04
N GLU A 131 17.94 10.34 1.03
CA GLU A 131 17.15 9.59 2.02
C GLU A 131 16.07 10.46 2.70
N ASP A 132 16.37 11.74 2.93
CA ASP A 132 15.46 12.69 3.59
C ASP A 132 14.11 12.84 2.87
N TYR A 133 14.08 12.57 1.56
CA TYR A 133 12.87 12.67 0.74
C TYR A 133 11.99 11.41 0.76
N VAL A 134 12.52 10.25 1.17
CA VAL A 134 11.77 8.97 1.21
C VAL A 134 10.47 9.13 2.01
N ALA A 135 10.54 9.80 3.17
CA ALA A 135 9.40 9.98 4.05
C ALA A 135 8.24 10.77 3.41
N ALA A 136 8.53 11.63 2.42
CA ALA A 136 7.50 12.40 1.72
C ALA A 136 6.62 11.54 0.81
N PHE A 137 7.10 10.35 0.41
CA PHE A 137 6.39 9.44 -0.50
C PHE A 137 5.65 8.31 0.21
N ALA A 138 5.59 8.30 1.55
CA ALA A 138 4.90 7.26 2.30
C ALA A 138 3.41 7.12 1.90
N ASP A 139 2.75 8.25 1.63
CA ASP A 139 1.35 8.33 1.16
C ASP A 139 1.23 8.51 -0.37
N PHE A 140 2.34 8.37 -1.11
CA PHE A 140 2.32 8.53 -2.56
C PHE A 140 1.60 7.35 -3.21
N LYS A 141 0.47 7.65 -3.85
CA LYS A 141 -0.18 6.74 -4.80
C LYS A 141 0.16 7.26 -6.19
N ALA A 142 0.75 6.41 -7.03
CA ALA A 142 0.90 6.75 -8.43
C ALA A 142 -0.46 7.14 -9.01
N PRO A 143 -0.51 8.14 -9.92
CA PRO A 143 -1.74 8.42 -10.65
C PRO A 143 -2.18 7.11 -11.28
N GLU A 144 -3.35 6.64 -10.85
CA GLU A 144 -3.96 5.39 -11.27
C GLU A 144 -4.07 5.47 -12.79
N SER A 145 -3.12 4.83 -13.47
CA SER A 145 -3.16 4.69 -14.91
C SER A 145 -4.34 3.75 -15.14
N ASP A 146 -5.45 4.32 -15.62
CA ASP A 146 -6.63 3.61 -16.12
C ASP A 146 -6.23 2.66 -17.27
N VAL A 147 -5.56 1.56 -16.92
CA VAL A 147 -5.33 0.39 -17.78
C VAL A 147 -5.91 -0.83 -17.07
N ALA A 148 -7.07 -0.64 -16.44
CA ALA A 148 -8.00 -1.72 -16.13
C ALA A 148 -9.03 -1.80 -17.27
N ALA A 149 -8.66 -2.46 -18.36
CA ALA A 149 -9.52 -3.25 -19.24
C ALA A 149 -8.78 -3.54 -20.55
N ALA A 150 -7.96 -4.59 -20.57
CA ALA A 150 -7.88 -5.38 -21.79
C ALA A 150 -9.27 -6.01 -21.98
N PRO A 151 -10.06 -5.65 -23.02
CA PRO A 151 -11.19 -6.47 -23.37
C PRO A 151 -10.61 -7.77 -23.91
N ALA A 152 -10.97 -8.86 -23.23
CA ALA A 152 -10.76 -10.21 -23.70
C ALA A 152 -11.05 -10.31 -25.20
N ALA A 153 -10.09 -10.89 -25.92
CA ALA A 153 -10.25 -11.34 -27.28
C ALA A 153 -11.57 -12.10 -27.44
N PRO A 154 -12.39 -11.76 -28.45
CA PRO A 154 -13.16 -12.76 -29.15
C PRO A 154 -12.35 -13.16 -30.38
N GLU A 155 -11.71 -14.32 -30.32
CA GLU A 155 -11.66 -15.12 -31.55
C GLU A 155 -13.10 -15.36 -31.99
N PRO A 156 -13.40 -15.19 -33.30
CA PRO A 156 -13.77 -16.40 -34.01
C PRO A 156 -13.22 -16.46 -35.43
N VAL A 157 -12.58 -17.59 -35.71
CA VAL A 157 -12.76 -18.47 -36.88
C VAL A 157 -13.55 -17.92 -38.09
N ALA A 158 -12.88 -17.79 -39.24
CA ALA A 158 -13.24 -18.35 -40.56
C ALA A 158 -12.25 -17.91 -41.66
#